data_AF-A0A519ZD90-F1
#
_entry.id   AF-A0A519ZD90-F1
#
_cell.length_a   1.000
_cell.length_b   1.000
_cell.length_c   1.000
_cell.angle_alpha   90.00
_cell.angle_beta   90.00
_cell.angle_gamma   90.00
#
_symmetry.space_group_name_H-M   'P 1'
#
loop_
_entity.id
_entity.type
_entity.pdbx_description
1 polymer ?
#
loop_
_entity_poly.entity_id
_entity_poly.type
_entity_poly.pdbx_seq_one_letter_code
_entity_poly.pdbx_strand_id
1 'polypeptide(L)'
;MRAVVRRYDCSASEDLSTYEVDDAPVFGFTLTFAIGSEEGQGEEFFEVLVASAAYLSQLQTTQAPAFLRHVILSSDYNIPAAVTLVEKYISSLEEESWEKLAAKINRVLRWEFEDYTA
;
A
#
# COMPACT_ATOMS: atom_id res chain seq x y z
N MET A 1 3.66 2.71 -21.94
CA MET A 1 2.43 3.18 -21.25
C MET A 1 2.74 3.43 -19.78
N ARG A 2 2.07 4.44 -19.20
CA ARG A 2 2.25 4.87 -17.81
C ARG A 2 0.96 4.75 -17.02
N ALA A 3 1.09 4.66 -15.70
CA ALA A 3 -0.02 4.61 -14.77
C ALA A 3 -0.06 5.88 -13.92
N VAL A 4 -1.26 6.21 -13.46
CA VAL A 4 -1.52 7.31 -12.53
C VAL A 4 -2.39 6.82 -11.39
N VAL A 5 -2.07 7.28 -10.18
CA VAL A 5 -2.96 7.14 -9.03
C VAL A 5 -4.09 8.16 -9.20
N ARG A 6 -5.34 7.68 -9.36
CA ARG A 6 -6.51 8.56 -9.57
C ARG A 6 -7.10 9.04 -8.26
N ARG A 7 -7.15 8.14 -7.28
CA ARG A 7 -7.68 8.37 -5.94
C ARG A 7 -7.13 7.32 -4.99
N TYR A 8 -7.17 7.62 -3.70
CA TYR A 8 -6.90 6.67 -2.64
C TYR A 8 -7.95 6.82 -1.55
N ASP A 9 -8.15 5.73 -0.80
CA ASP A 9 -8.96 5.68 0.40
C ASP A 9 -8.13 5.03 1.53
N CYS A 10 -8.48 5.33 2.76
CA CYS A 10 -7.88 4.72 3.94
C CYS A 10 -9.00 4.04 4.73
N SER A 11 -9.11 2.72 4.60
CA SER A 11 -10.11 1.97 5.34
C SER A 11 -9.67 1.83 6.81
N ALA A 12 -10.56 2.23 7.73
CA ALA A 12 -10.35 2.31 9.18
C ALA A 12 -9.21 3.26 9.62
N SER A 13 -9.47 4.57 9.57
CA SER A 13 -8.79 5.53 10.44
C SER A 13 -9.60 5.71 11.72
N GLU A 14 -9.35 4.90 12.74
CA GLU A 14 -9.44 5.47 14.08
C GLU A 14 -8.14 6.25 14.27
N ASP A 15 -8.21 7.56 14.09
CA ASP A 15 -7.11 8.46 14.41
C ASP A 15 -6.89 8.44 15.93
N LEU A 16 -6.04 7.51 16.38
CA LEU A 16 -5.63 7.36 17.77
C LEU A 16 -4.42 8.26 18.10
N SER A 17 -4.02 9.17 17.21
CA SER A 17 -2.86 10.06 17.43
C SER A 17 -3.05 11.04 18.60
N THR A 18 -4.27 11.19 19.12
CA THR A 18 -4.54 11.96 20.34
C THR A 18 -4.25 11.21 21.65
N TYR A 19 -3.82 9.96 21.61
CA TYR A 19 -3.42 9.21 22.80
C TYR A 19 -1.89 9.21 22.91
N GLU A 20 -1.34 10.32 23.41
CA GLU A 20 0.08 10.40 23.77
C GLU A 20 0.37 9.36 24.86
N VAL A 21 1.15 8.35 24.49
CA VAL A 21 1.93 7.53 25.43
C VAL A 21 3.36 7.63 24.92
N ASP A 22 4.31 7.86 25.82
CA ASP A 22 5.77 8.02 25.59
C ASP A 22 6.47 6.87 24.79
N ASP A 23 5.72 5.95 24.19
CA ASP A 23 6.17 4.81 23.42
C ASP A 23 6.15 5.07 21.90
N ALA A 24 6.93 4.28 21.15
CA ALA A 24 6.90 4.32 19.69
C ALA A 24 5.46 4.11 19.16
N PRO A 25 5.00 4.91 18.18
CA PRO A 25 3.62 4.88 17.74
C PRO A 25 3.27 3.50 17.19
N VAL A 26 2.27 2.85 17.79
CA VAL A 26 1.77 1.53 17.36
C VAL A 26 0.58 1.76 16.44
N PHE A 27 0.80 1.61 15.13
CA PHE A 27 -0.25 1.77 14.14
C PHE A 27 -0.11 0.80 12.97
N GLY A 28 -1.26 0.49 12.37
CA GLY A 28 -1.42 -0.21 11.10
C GLY A 28 -2.71 0.23 10.42
N PHE A 29 -2.65 0.62 9.14
CA PHE A 29 -3.81 1.00 8.35
C PHE A 29 -3.65 0.58 6.89
N THR A 30 -4.77 0.28 6.22
CA THR A 30 -4.75 -0.11 4.80
C THR A 30 -5.07 1.08 3.93
N LEU A 31 -4.18 1.35 2.98
CA LEU A 31 -4.45 2.27 1.87
C LEU A 31 -4.90 1.48 0.66
N THR A 32 -6.02 1.90 0.08
CA THR A 32 -6.54 1.36 -1.18
C THR A 32 -6.41 2.44 -2.25
N PHE A 33 -5.69 2.13 -3.32
CA PHE A 33 -5.43 3.02 -4.45
C PHE A 33 -6.24 2.56 -5.65
N ALA A 34 -6.94 3.49 -6.30
CA ALA A 34 -7.47 3.28 -7.64
C ALA A 34 -6.41 3.77 -8.65
N ILE A 35 -5.83 2.83 -9.39
CA ILE A 35 -4.75 3.08 -10.33
C ILE A 35 -5.23 2.73 -11.73
N GLY A 36 -4.98 3.60 -12.69
CA GLY A 36 -5.33 3.38 -14.08
C GLY A 36 -4.23 3.84 -15.02
N SER A 37 -4.33 3.46 -16.28
CA SER A 37 -3.46 4.01 -17.32
C SER A 37 -3.71 5.52 -17.50
N GLU A 38 -2.68 6.28 -17.85
CA GLU A 38 -2.81 7.74 -18.08
C GLU A 38 -3.80 8.07 -19.22
N GLU A 39 -3.83 7.25 -20.27
CA GLU A 39 -4.63 7.49 -21.49
C GLU A 39 -6.03 6.84 -21.43
N GLY A 40 -6.27 5.90 -20.51
CA GLY A 40 -7.53 5.16 -20.39
C GLY A 40 -8.50 5.73 -19.36
N GLN A 41 -9.73 5.21 -19.34
CA GLN A 41 -10.74 5.53 -18.32
C GLN A 41 -10.89 4.45 -17.24
N GLY A 42 -10.32 3.26 -17.44
CA GLY A 42 -10.35 2.18 -16.46
C GLY A 42 -9.43 2.46 -15.27
N GLU A 43 -9.84 1.95 -14.11
CA GLU A 43 -9.05 1.90 -12.89
C GLU A 43 -9.24 0.54 -12.23
N GLU A 44 -8.21 0.08 -11.54
CA GLU A 44 -8.20 -1.15 -10.76
C GLU A 44 -7.69 -0.84 -9.35
N PHE A 45 -8.05 -1.69 -8.40
CA PHE A 45 -7.75 -1.47 -7.00
C PHE A 45 -6.48 -2.20 -6.56
N PHE A 46 -5.63 -1.44 -5.87
CA PHE A 46 -4.39 -1.92 -5.27
C PHE A 46 -4.32 -1.53 -3.80
N GLU A 47 -4.00 -2.48 -2.92
CA GLU A 47 -3.98 -2.27 -1.47
C GLU A 47 -2.58 -2.39 -0.88
N VAL A 48 -2.31 -1.68 0.22
CA VAL A 48 -1.07 -1.84 0.98
C VAL A 48 -1.30 -1.54 2.45
N LEU A 49 -0.73 -2.38 3.32
CA LEU A 49 -0.69 -2.13 4.75
C LEU A 49 0.45 -1.16 5.06
N VAL A 50 0.15 -0.01 5.64
CA VAL A 50 1.15 0.89 6.23
C VAL A 50 1.19 0.62 7.72
N ALA A 51 2.35 0.25 8.24
CA ALA A 51 2.48 -0.15 9.63
C ALA A 51 3.79 0.29 10.28
N SER A 52 3.72 0.56 11.58
CA SER A 52 4.87 0.68 12.46
C SER A 52 5.55 -0.67 12.70
N ALA A 53 6.84 -0.65 13.05
CA ALA A 53 7.55 -1.85 13.48
C ALA A 53 6.86 -2.53 14.67
N ALA A 54 6.40 -1.74 15.63
CA ALA A 54 5.71 -2.24 16.82
C ALA A 54 4.40 -2.96 16.48
N TYR A 55 3.61 -2.44 15.54
CA TYR A 55 2.40 -3.10 15.06
C TYR A 55 2.72 -4.44 14.36
N LEU A 56 3.73 -4.46 13.48
CA LEU A 56 4.14 -5.71 12.83
C LEU A 56 4.64 -6.77 13.83
N SER A 57 5.34 -6.36 14.88
CA SER A 57 5.74 -7.26 15.96
C SER A 57 4.55 -7.86 16.73
N GLN A 58 3.42 -7.14 16.82
CA GLN A 58 2.20 -7.67 17.44
C GLN A 58 1.46 -8.67 16.55
N LEU A 59 1.55 -8.54 15.22
CA LEU A 59 1.01 -9.53 14.28
C LEU A 59 1.77 -10.86 14.32
N GLN A 60 3.00 -10.85 14.82
CA GLN A 60 3.82 -12.04 14.99
C GLN A 60 3.32 -12.86 16.20
N THR A 61 2.30 -13.68 15.96
CA THR A 61 1.69 -14.57 16.98
C THR A 61 2.57 -15.76 17.36
N THR A 62 3.59 -16.06 16.56
CA THR A 62 4.56 -17.14 16.81
C THR A 62 5.98 -16.63 16.66
N GLN A 63 6.96 -17.21 17.35
CA GLN A 63 8.38 -16.88 17.16
C GLN A 63 8.97 -17.37 15.82
N ALA A 64 8.13 -17.85 14.89
CA ALA A 64 8.59 -18.27 13.57
C ALA A 64 8.73 -17.07 12.61
N PRO A 65 9.69 -17.11 11.66
CA PRO A 65 9.76 -16.15 10.57
C PRO A 65 8.50 -16.20 9.68
N ALA A 66 8.05 -15.04 9.20
CA ALA A 66 6.94 -14.91 8.27
C ALA A 66 7.32 -14.01 7.08
N PHE A 67 6.72 -14.24 5.91
CA PHE A 67 6.83 -13.31 4.80
C PHE A 67 5.97 -12.08 5.05
N LEU A 68 6.56 -10.91 4.87
CA LEU A 68 5.81 -9.67 4.71
C LEU A 68 5.66 -9.39 3.22
N ARG A 69 4.43 -9.13 2.79
CA ARG A 69 4.14 -8.74 1.42
C ARG A 69 3.07 -7.64 1.45
N HIS A 70 3.21 -6.67 0.54
CA HIS A 70 2.31 -5.52 0.46
C HIS A 70 2.26 -4.72 1.76
N VAL A 71 3.44 -4.47 2.33
CA VAL A 71 3.62 -3.70 3.56
C VAL A 71 4.59 -2.54 3.32
N ILE A 72 4.20 -1.34 3.74
CA ILE A 72 5.09 -0.19 3.91
C ILE A 72 5.39 -0.06 5.41
N LEU A 73 6.66 -0.20 5.77
CA LEU A 73 7.14 0.11 7.12
C LEU A 73 7.27 1.63 7.26
N SER A 74 6.59 2.23 8.25
CA SER A 74 6.65 3.65 8.54
C SER A 74 7.03 3.90 10.00
N SER A 75 7.83 4.94 10.27
CA SER A 75 8.15 5.39 11.63
C SER A 75 6.99 6.11 12.30
N ASP A 76 6.14 6.76 11.50
CA ASP A 76 5.09 7.68 11.97
C ASP A 76 3.77 7.44 11.24
N TYR A 77 2.66 7.74 11.91
CA TYR A 77 1.34 7.75 11.29
C TYR A 77 1.24 8.95 10.34
N ASN A 78 1.55 8.73 9.06
CA ASN A 78 1.59 9.79 8.06
C ASN A 78 1.06 9.28 6.72
N ILE A 79 -0.26 9.37 6.55
CA ILE A 79 -0.95 9.00 5.31
C ILE A 79 -0.37 9.75 4.09
N PRO A 80 -0.20 11.09 4.11
CA PRO A 80 0.38 11.81 2.97
C PRO A 80 1.76 11.31 2.53
N ALA A 81 2.64 10.96 3.46
CA ALA A 81 3.96 10.43 3.16
C ALA A 81 3.89 9.06 2.48
N ALA A 82 3.02 8.17 2.97
CA ALA A 82 2.80 6.85 2.37
C ALA A 82 2.19 6.96 0.96
N VAL A 83 1.20 7.84 0.77
CA VAL A 83 0.60 8.13 -0.54
C VAL A 83 1.66 8.66 -1.50
N THR A 84 2.46 9.64 -1.07
CA THR A 84 3.53 10.23 -1.90
C THR A 84 4.58 9.18 -2.30
N LEU A 85 4.90 8.24 -1.41
CA LEU A 85 5.82 7.14 -1.71
C LEU A 85 5.26 6.25 -2.83
N VAL A 86 3.97 5.88 -2.73
CA VAL A 86 3.29 5.07 -3.75
C VAL A 86 3.21 5.82 -5.07
N GLU A 87 2.77 7.08 -5.08
CA GLU A 87 2.69 7.90 -6.30
C GLU A 87 4.05 8.01 -7.02
N LYS A 88 5.13 8.24 -6.26
CA LYS A 88 6.49 8.26 -6.80
C LYS A 88 6.86 6.92 -7.42
N TYR A 89 6.57 5.82 -6.74
CA TYR A 89 6.80 4.49 -7.29
C TYR A 89 6.03 4.27 -8.59
N ILE A 90 4.72 4.51 -8.61
CA ILE A 90 3.87 4.35 -9.81
C ILE A 90 4.37 5.20 -10.97
N SER A 91 4.69 6.48 -10.73
CA SER A 91 5.19 7.40 -11.76
C SER A 91 6.55 7.01 -12.37
N SER A 92 7.32 6.17 -11.66
CA SER A 92 8.61 5.67 -12.14
C SER A 92 8.48 4.47 -13.10
N LEU A 93 7.29 3.90 -13.21
CA LEU A 93 7.03 2.70 -14.00
C LEU A 93 6.58 3.06 -15.41
N GLU A 94 7.09 2.32 -16.38
CA GLU A 94 6.63 2.32 -17.75
C GLU A 94 6.71 0.89 -18.29
N GLU A 95 5.69 0.48 -19.04
CA GLU A 95 5.59 -0.85 -19.65
C GLU A 95 4.81 -0.83 -20.96
N GLU A 96 4.90 -1.91 -21.73
CA GLU A 96 4.23 -2.02 -23.05
C GLU A 96 2.73 -2.29 -22.96
N SER A 97 2.26 -2.87 -21.85
CA SER A 97 0.84 -3.21 -21.64
C SER A 97 0.44 -3.01 -20.18
N TRP A 98 -0.87 -2.96 -19.94
CA TRP A 98 -1.40 -2.75 -18.59
C TRP A 98 -1.09 -3.94 -17.70
N GLU A 99 -1.19 -5.16 -18.22
CA GLU A 99 -0.91 -6.39 -17.48
C GLU A 99 0.55 -6.44 -17.01
N LYS A 100 1.50 -6.03 -17.86
CA LYS A 100 2.92 -5.93 -17.48
C LYS A 100 3.14 -4.86 -16.41
N LEU A 101 2.45 -3.72 -16.53
CA LEU A 101 2.53 -2.62 -15.59
C LEU A 101 1.94 -3.00 -14.23
N ALA A 102 0.71 -3.53 -14.22
CA ALA A 102 0.01 -4.05 -13.05
C ALA A 102 0.83 -5.15 -12.37
N ALA A 103 1.49 -6.05 -13.11
CA ALA A 103 2.40 -7.05 -12.53
C ALA A 103 3.62 -6.44 -11.82
N LYS A 104 4.11 -5.27 -12.25
CA LYS A 104 5.15 -4.54 -11.50
C LYS A 104 4.58 -3.88 -10.25
N ILE A 105 3.41 -3.23 -10.36
CA ILE A 105 2.71 -2.62 -9.23
C ILE A 105 2.42 -3.68 -8.15
N ASN A 106 2.01 -4.88 -8.57
CA ASN A 106 1.68 -6.02 -7.73
C ASN A 106 2.87 -6.60 -6.94
N ARG A 107 4.10 -6.13 -7.20
CA ARG A 107 5.28 -6.50 -6.39
C ARG A 107 5.29 -5.78 -5.05
N VAL A 108 4.63 -4.62 -4.97
CA VAL A 108 4.65 -3.73 -3.80
C VAL A 108 3.25 -3.53 -3.23
N LEU A 109 2.23 -3.41 -4.08
CA LEU A 109 0.83 -3.31 -3.66
C LEU A 109 0.11 -4.61 -3.98
N ARG A 110 -0.97 -4.94 -3.28
CA ARG A 110 -1.80 -6.12 -3.52
C ARG A 110 -2.86 -5.77 -4.55
N TRP A 111 -2.87 -6.44 -5.68
CA TRP A 111 -3.90 -6.24 -6.71
C TRP A 111 -5.19 -7.00 -6.40
N GLU A 112 -6.36 -6.45 -6.72
CA GLU A 112 -7.65 -7.15 -6.53
C GLU A 112 -7.78 -8.44 -7.36
N PHE A 113 -7.10 -8.51 -8.50
CA PHE A 113 -7.02 -9.70 -9.37
C PHE A 113 -5.70 -10.47 -9.20
N GLU A 114 -5.01 -10.26 -8.09
CA GLU A 114 -3.79 -11.00 -7.79
C GLU A 114 -4.00 -12.52 -7.88
N ASP A 115 -3.12 -13.18 -8.63
CA ASP A 115 -3.14 -14.62 -8.90
C ASP A 115 -4.43 -15.16 -9.55
N TYR A 116 -5.25 -14.27 -10.13
CA TYR A 116 -6.42 -14.69 -10.89
C TYR A 116 -5.99 -15.46 -12.15
N THR A 117 -6.49 -16.69 -12.26
CA THR A 117 -6.40 -17.51 -13.48
C THR A 117 -7.82 -17.69 -14.03
N ALA A 118 -8.00 -17.33 -15.30
CA ALA A 118 -9.27 -17.50 -16.03
C ALA A 118 -9.58 -18.98 -16.32
#